data_AF-A0A800BTK9-F1
#
_entry.id   AF-A0A800BTK9-F1
#
_cell.length_a   1.000
_cell.length_b   1.000
_cell.length_c   1.000
_cell.angle_alpha   90.00
_cell.angle_beta   90.00
_cell.angle_gamma   90.00
#
_symmetry.space_group_name_H-M   'P 1'
#
loop_
_entity.id
_entity.type
_entity.pdbx_description
1 polymer ?
#
loop_
_entity_poly.entity_id
_entity_poly.type
_entity_poly.pdbx_seq_one_letter_code
_entity_poly.pdbx_strand_id
1 'polypeptide(L)'
;MRELIDICRGALILDTSTLVRLKNAGDVFRKGLTILVAVSLLVGLVGFAVDVASELRAPSLAEQRREAQRGFAEAFKYLPPEMVDPKSMRMIREYFEAGLDIGFGIAALSTRLPKPVGGILKALGGFVSAPFRRLSGWMLYTLLVLLAAKLLGGRATVQQMLGCTAFYVLPYLLNIPGALLRLIPCMGPPIASLLGLVAFAWGLVIYVKATAVANELTIGKAIFAVILPVLALIVLVVLVAIVIAVIALIA
;
A
#
# COMPACT_ATOMS: atom_id res chain seq x y z
N MET A 1 18.88 -13.30 17.92
CA MET A 1 17.51 -13.56 17.41
C MET A 1 16.42 -13.30 18.43
N ARG A 2 16.46 -13.85 19.66
CA ARG A 2 15.43 -13.57 20.71
C ARG A 2 15.23 -12.07 20.97
N GLU A 3 16.31 -11.31 21.11
CA GLU A 3 16.24 -9.85 21.32
C GLU A 3 15.43 -9.12 20.24
N LEU A 4 15.61 -9.45 18.96
CA LEU A 4 14.85 -8.82 17.87
C LEU A 4 13.36 -9.16 17.93
N ILE A 5 13.02 -10.41 18.29
CA ILE A 5 11.63 -10.84 18.44
C ILE A 5 10.96 -10.08 19.59
N ASP A 6 11.67 -9.91 20.72
CA ASP A 6 11.16 -9.15 21.87
C ASP A 6 10.95 -7.68 21.52
N ILE A 7 11.87 -7.08 20.75
CA ILE A 7 11.71 -5.71 20.24
C ILE A 7 10.50 -5.62 19.30
N CYS A 8 10.34 -6.57 18.37
CA CYS A 8 9.20 -6.58 17.46
C CYS A 8 7.87 -6.70 18.21
N ARG A 9 7.79 -7.59 19.20
CA ARG A 9 6.61 -7.75 20.05
C ARG A 9 6.34 -6.47 20.83
N GLY A 10 7.35 -5.89 21.47
CA GLY A 10 7.22 -4.64 22.22
C GLY A 10 6.76 -3.48 21.35
N ALA A 11 7.28 -3.37 20.13
CA ALA A 11 6.82 -2.36 19.17
C ALA A 11 5.36 -2.57 18.74
N LEU A 12 4.95 -3.83 18.50
CA LEU A 12 3.57 -4.18 18.13
C LEU A 12 2.55 -3.84 19.22
N ILE A 13 2.92 -3.98 20.50
CA ILE A 13 2.05 -3.65 21.64
C ILE A 13 2.27 -2.22 22.15
N LEU A 14 3.07 -1.40 21.45
CA LEU A 14 3.39 -0.01 21.80
C LEU A 14 4.06 0.16 23.17
N ASP A 15 4.83 -0.86 23.61
CA ASP A 15 5.57 -0.80 24.86
C ASP A 15 6.63 0.31 24.81
N THR A 16 6.43 1.32 25.65
CA THR A 16 7.27 2.52 25.65
C THR A 16 8.68 2.19 26.12
N SER A 17 8.83 1.26 27.07
CA SER A 17 10.15 0.88 27.58
C SER A 17 11.01 0.23 26.49
N THR A 18 10.41 -0.63 25.67
CA THR A 18 11.07 -1.24 24.52
C THR A 18 11.43 -0.23 23.45
N LEU A 19 10.54 0.73 23.12
CA LEU A 19 10.85 1.76 22.13
C LEU A 19 11.96 2.72 22.60
N VAL A 20 12.00 3.05 23.89
CA VAL A 20 13.10 3.86 24.47
C VAL A 20 14.41 3.09 24.45
N ARG A 21 14.40 1.80 24.82
CA ARG A 21 15.57 0.92 24.74
C ARG A 21 16.08 0.82 23.29
N LEU A 22 15.17 0.68 22.33
CA LEU A 22 15.50 0.65 20.91
C LEU A 22 16.12 1.98 20.46
N LYS A 23 15.52 3.12 20.81
CA LYS A 23 16.05 4.47 20.50
C LYS A 23 17.49 4.64 20.97
N ASN A 24 17.81 4.11 22.16
CA ASN A 24 19.11 4.27 22.79
C ASN A 24 20.14 3.20 22.34
N ALA A 25 19.74 2.24 21.50
CA ALA A 25 20.65 1.23 20.98
C ALA A 25 21.61 1.85 19.95
N GLY A 26 22.91 1.57 20.07
CA GLY A 26 23.93 2.06 19.13
C GLY A 26 23.73 1.57 17.69
N ASP A 27 22.97 0.49 17.50
CA ASP A 27 22.65 -0.13 16.21
C ASP A 27 21.17 0.04 15.80
N VAL A 28 20.45 1.02 16.36
CA VAL A 28 19.02 1.28 16.14
C VAL A 28 18.62 1.33 14.66
N PHE A 29 19.40 2.02 13.83
CA PHE A 29 19.15 2.12 12.38
C PHE A 29 19.27 0.75 11.70
N ARG A 30 20.33 0.00 12.00
CA ARG A 30 20.55 -1.34 11.44
C ARG A 30 19.42 -2.30 11.82
N LYS A 31 18.99 -2.28 13.08
CA LYS A 31 17.86 -3.08 13.57
C LYS A 31 16.57 -2.74 12.82
N GLY A 32 16.22 -1.46 12.73
CA GLY A 32 15.03 -1.00 12.01
C GLY A 32 15.06 -1.37 10.52
N LEU A 33 16.18 -1.10 9.83
CA LEU A 33 16.35 -1.44 8.42
C LEU A 33 16.25 -2.94 8.17
N THR A 34 16.85 -3.76 9.04
CA THR A 34 16.78 -5.23 8.93
C THR A 34 15.34 -5.72 9.00
N ILE A 35 14.56 -5.21 9.97
CA ILE A 35 13.15 -5.57 10.12
C ILE A 35 12.32 -5.10 8.92
N LEU A 36 12.53 -3.86 8.46
CA LEU A 36 11.83 -3.31 7.30
C LEU A 36 12.05 -4.15 6.05
N VAL A 37 13.31 -4.50 5.76
CA VAL A 37 13.66 -5.33 4.60
C VAL A 37 13.12 -6.73 4.75
N ALA A 38 13.31 -7.37 5.92
CA ALA A 38 12.84 -8.73 6.17
C ALA A 38 11.32 -8.85 6.02
N VAL A 39 10.55 -7.96 6.64
CA VAL A 39 9.08 -7.98 6.53
C VAL A 39 8.64 -7.67 5.10
N SER A 40 9.28 -6.71 4.43
CA SER A 40 8.94 -6.37 3.03
C SER A 40 9.18 -7.54 2.08
N LEU A 41 10.28 -8.27 2.27
CA LEU A 41 10.59 -9.48 1.50
C LEU A 41 9.62 -10.61 1.82
N LEU A 42 9.31 -10.85 3.09
CA LEU A 42 8.36 -11.90 3.48
C LEU A 42 6.97 -11.65 2.89
N VAL A 43 6.43 -10.44 3.04
CA VAL A 43 5.13 -10.06 2.46
C VAL A 43 5.19 -10.10 0.93
N GLY A 44 6.29 -9.61 0.34
CA GLY A 44 6.49 -9.63 -1.11
C GLY A 44 6.57 -11.03 -1.69
N LEU A 45 7.19 -11.99 -0.98
CA LEU A 45 7.34 -13.38 -1.42
C LEU A 45 5.99 -14.08 -1.51
N VAL A 46 5.12 -13.86 -0.54
CA VAL A 46 3.76 -14.42 -0.56
C VAL A 46 2.95 -13.78 -1.69
N GLY A 47 3.06 -12.47 -1.88
CA GLY A 47 2.45 -11.78 -3.02
C GLY A 47 2.91 -12.37 -4.36
N PHE A 48 4.21 -12.57 -4.53
CA PHE A 48 4.79 -13.23 -5.70
C PHE A 48 4.21 -14.62 -5.96
N ALA A 49 4.15 -15.47 -4.93
CA ALA A 49 3.61 -16.82 -5.07
C ALA A 49 2.14 -16.80 -5.50
N VAL A 50 1.34 -15.89 -4.95
CA VAL A 50 -0.08 -15.71 -5.30
C VAL A 50 -0.20 -15.19 -6.73
N ASP A 51 0.59 -14.19 -7.12
CA ASP A 51 0.57 -13.63 -8.47
C ASP A 51 0.95 -14.70 -9.51
N VAL A 52 2.01 -15.47 -9.27
CA VAL A 52 2.40 -16.60 -10.14
C VAL A 52 1.29 -17.66 -10.19
N ALA A 53 0.72 -18.05 -9.05
CA ALA A 53 -0.37 -19.02 -9.03
C ALA A 53 -1.61 -18.52 -9.79
N SER A 54 -1.90 -17.22 -9.74
CA SER A 54 -3.01 -16.61 -10.46
C SER A 54 -2.78 -16.58 -11.97
N GLU A 55 -1.55 -16.30 -12.41
CA GLU A 55 -1.17 -16.31 -13.83
C GLU A 55 -1.23 -17.72 -14.42
N LEU A 56 -0.81 -18.74 -13.65
CA LEU A 56 -0.87 -20.14 -14.06
C LEU A 56 -2.29 -20.71 -14.10
N ARG A 57 -3.21 -20.14 -13.30
CA ARG A 57 -4.62 -20.57 -13.22
C ARG A 57 -5.56 -19.67 -14.03
N ALA A 58 -5.02 -18.70 -14.78
CA ALA A 58 -5.84 -17.73 -15.49
C ALA A 58 -6.74 -18.46 -16.51
N PRO A 59 -8.08 -18.27 -16.44
CA PRO A 59 -9.00 -18.86 -17.41
C PRO A 59 -8.73 -18.32 -18.81
N SER A 60 -9.18 -19.03 -19.83
CA SER A 60 -9.01 -18.59 -21.22
C SER A 60 -9.65 -17.21 -21.44
N LEU A 61 -9.11 -16.41 -22.37
CA LEU A 61 -9.66 -15.08 -22.69
C LEU A 61 -11.15 -15.14 -23.08
N ALA A 62 -11.57 -16.24 -23.72
CA ALA A 62 -12.96 -16.47 -24.07
C ALA A 62 -13.86 -16.71 -22.84
N GLU A 63 -13.37 -17.44 -21.84
CA GLU A 63 -14.08 -17.66 -20.57
C GLU A 63 -14.15 -16.36 -19.76
N GLN A 64 -13.05 -15.62 -19.67
CA GLN A 64 -13.02 -14.31 -19.00
C GLN A 64 -14.03 -13.34 -19.62
N ARG A 65 -14.13 -13.30 -20.96
CA ARG A 65 -15.11 -12.45 -21.66
C ARG A 65 -16.55 -12.86 -21.33
N ARG A 66 -16.84 -14.16 -21.30
CA ARG A 66 -18.16 -14.68 -20.92
C ARG A 66 -18.50 -14.37 -19.46
N GLU A 67 -17.54 -14.50 -18.56
CA GLU A 67 -17.71 -14.20 -17.13
C GLU A 67 -17.95 -12.71 -16.91
N ALA A 68 -17.20 -11.83 -17.59
CA ALA A 68 -17.41 -10.39 -17.54
C ALA A 68 -18.81 -9.99 -18.05
N GLN A 69 -19.26 -10.59 -19.16
CA GLN A 69 -20.62 -10.37 -19.68
C GLN A 69 -21.72 -10.87 -18.72
N ARG A 70 -21.52 -12.02 -18.08
CA ARG A 70 -22.45 -12.55 -17.08
C ARG A 70 -22.50 -11.67 -15.83
N GLY A 71 -21.35 -11.29 -15.29
CA GLY A 71 -21.26 -10.41 -14.12
C GLY A 71 -21.89 -9.05 -14.37
N PHE A 72 -21.72 -8.49 -15.57
CA PHE A 72 -22.41 -7.26 -15.97
C PHE A 72 -23.93 -7.46 -16.03
N ALA A 73 -24.41 -8.51 -16.69
CA ALA A 73 -25.84 -8.81 -16.77
C ALA A 73 -26.47 -9.08 -15.39
N GLU A 74 -25.73 -9.69 -14.47
CA GLU A 74 -26.18 -9.92 -13.09
C GLU A 74 -26.17 -8.65 -12.25
N ALA A 75 -25.13 -7.82 -12.33
CA ALA A 75 -25.07 -6.53 -11.63
C ALA A 75 -26.27 -5.64 -11.98
N PHE A 76 -26.71 -5.68 -13.25
CA PHE A 76 -27.88 -4.94 -13.71
C PHE A 76 -29.22 -5.42 -13.13
N LYS A 77 -29.32 -6.66 -12.65
CA LYS A 77 -30.55 -7.17 -12.00
C LYS A 77 -30.78 -6.54 -10.62
N TYR A 78 -29.73 -6.04 -9.98
CA TYR A 78 -29.80 -5.44 -8.65
C TYR A 78 -29.98 -3.93 -8.67
N LEU A 79 -29.98 -3.30 -9.86
CA LEU A 79 -30.25 -1.88 -10.00
C LEU A 79 -31.77 -1.63 -9.92
N PRO A 80 -32.23 -0.63 -9.13
CA PRO A 80 -33.63 -0.27 -9.10
C PRO A 80 -34.11 0.17 -10.49
N PRO A 81 -35.26 -0.31 -10.98
CA PRO A 81 -35.77 0.03 -12.30
C PRO A 81 -36.05 1.54 -12.48
N GLU A 82 -36.21 2.28 -11.38
CA GLU A 82 -36.41 3.73 -11.35
C GLU A 82 -35.12 4.53 -11.63
N MET A 83 -33.93 3.92 -11.50
CA MET A 83 -32.64 4.60 -11.66
C MET A 83 -32.09 4.55 -13.10
N VAL A 84 -32.66 3.73 -13.99
CA VAL A 84 -32.07 3.51 -15.32
C VAL A 84 -33.13 3.51 -16.42
N ASP A 85 -33.19 4.63 -17.16
CA ASP A 85 -33.97 4.75 -18.38
C ASP A 85 -33.51 3.72 -19.46
N PRO A 86 -34.41 3.17 -20.30
CA PRO A 86 -34.06 2.24 -21.36
C PRO A 86 -32.99 2.74 -22.36
N LYS A 87 -32.90 4.06 -22.57
CA LYS A 87 -31.85 4.68 -23.39
C LYS A 87 -30.49 4.63 -22.68
N SER A 88 -30.46 4.94 -21.38
CA SER A 88 -29.24 4.83 -20.56
C SER A 88 -28.75 3.38 -20.50
N MET A 89 -29.66 2.40 -20.42
CA MET A 89 -29.31 0.98 -20.45
C MET A 89 -28.59 0.55 -21.72
N ARG A 90 -29.07 0.99 -22.89
CA ARG A 90 -28.42 0.69 -24.17
C ARG A 90 -27.03 1.30 -24.23
N MET A 91 -26.92 2.56 -23.83
CA MET A 91 -25.66 3.28 -23.81
C MET A 91 -24.62 2.63 -22.90
N ILE A 92 -25.00 2.22 -21.68
CA ILE A 92 -24.08 1.56 -20.74
C ILE A 92 -23.63 0.20 -21.29
N ARG A 93 -24.53 -0.57 -21.92
CA ARG A 93 -24.18 -1.84 -22.56
C ARG A 93 -23.21 -1.66 -23.72
N GLU A 94 -23.46 -0.69 -24.60
CA GLU A 94 -22.59 -0.38 -25.73
C GLU A 94 -21.18 0.04 -25.26
N TYR A 95 -21.09 0.92 -24.27
CA TYR A 95 -19.79 1.31 -23.70
C TYR A 95 -19.07 0.14 -23.02
N PHE A 96 -19.81 -0.72 -22.33
CA PHE A 96 -19.23 -1.90 -21.71
C PHE A 96 -18.70 -2.89 -22.74
N GLU A 97 -19.46 -3.19 -23.78
CA GLU A 97 -19.04 -4.07 -24.88
C GLU A 97 -17.83 -3.50 -25.62
N ALA A 98 -17.83 -2.20 -25.93
CA ALA A 98 -16.67 -1.52 -26.50
C ALA A 98 -15.43 -1.61 -25.59
N GLY A 99 -15.62 -1.44 -24.28
CA GLY A 99 -14.57 -1.61 -23.28
C GLY A 99 -14.01 -3.04 -23.26
N LEU A 100 -14.87 -4.05 -23.34
CA LEU A 100 -14.44 -5.45 -23.45
C LEU A 100 -13.68 -5.71 -24.75
N ASP A 101 -14.14 -5.18 -25.88
CA ASP A 101 -13.47 -5.35 -27.17
C ASP A 101 -12.07 -4.72 -27.18
N ILE A 102 -11.93 -3.52 -26.64
CA ILE A 102 -10.62 -2.87 -26.47
C ILE A 102 -9.74 -3.70 -25.53
N GLY A 103 -10.25 -4.05 -24.35
CA GLY A 103 -9.50 -4.78 -23.33
C GLY A 103 -9.01 -6.15 -23.82
N PHE A 104 -9.90 -6.95 -24.40
CA PHE A 104 -9.54 -8.27 -24.94
C PHE A 104 -8.77 -8.17 -26.25
N GLY A 105 -8.99 -7.13 -27.06
CA GLY A 105 -8.19 -6.84 -28.25
C GLY A 105 -6.73 -6.56 -27.89
N ILE A 106 -6.48 -5.72 -26.89
CA ILE A 106 -5.14 -5.47 -26.34
C ILE A 106 -4.56 -6.75 -25.74
N ALA A 107 -5.36 -7.48 -24.95
CA ALA A 107 -4.91 -8.72 -24.35
C ALA A 107 -4.55 -9.76 -25.40
N ALA A 108 -5.18 -9.79 -26.57
CA ALA A 108 -4.92 -10.75 -27.65
C ALA A 108 -3.65 -10.44 -28.47
N LEU A 109 -3.08 -9.24 -28.35
CA LEU A 109 -1.85 -8.87 -29.08
C LEU A 109 -0.70 -9.84 -28.80
N SER A 110 0.08 -10.13 -29.83
CA SER A 110 1.29 -10.93 -29.71
C SER A 110 2.34 -10.17 -28.90
N THR A 111 2.77 -10.74 -27.78
CA THR A 111 3.87 -10.22 -26.96
C THR A 111 5.19 -10.90 -27.37
N ARG A 112 6.33 -10.20 -27.19
CA ARG A 112 7.66 -10.77 -27.49
C ARG A 112 7.97 -12.03 -26.66
N LEU A 113 7.35 -12.17 -25.49
CA LEU A 113 7.43 -13.34 -24.63
C LEU A 113 6.05 -14.01 -24.52
N PRO A 114 5.98 -15.33 -24.31
CA PRO A 114 4.72 -15.98 -23.94
C PRO A 114 4.11 -15.31 -22.71
N LYS A 115 2.80 -15.06 -22.71
CA LYS A 115 2.12 -14.31 -21.64
C LYS A 115 2.39 -14.83 -20.23
N PRO A 116 2.37 -16.16 -19.95
CA PRO A 116 2.69 -16.67 -18.62
C PRO A 116 4.12 -16.31 -18.20
N VAL A 117 5.09 -16.36 -19.12
CA VAL A 117 6.48 -15.98 -18.85
C VAL A 117 6.57 -14.48 -18.55
N GLY A 118 5.86 -13.65 -19.33
CA GLY A 118 5.75 -12.22 -19.06
C GLY A 118 5.15 -11.90 -17.69
N GLY A 119 4.08 -12.61 -17.30
CA GLY A 119 3.43 -12.48 -16.00
C GLY A 119 4.36 -12.85 -14.84
N ILE A 120 5.07 -13.99 -14.94
CA ILE A 120 6.03 -14.43 -13.93
C ILE A 120 7.19 -13.44 -13.79
N LEU A 121 7.76 -12.94 -14.89
CA LEU A 121 8.84 -11.95 -14.84
C LEU A 121 8.36 -10.62 -14.24
N LYS A 122 7.13 -10.21 -14.54
CA LYS A 122 6.50 -9.03 -13.91
C LYS A 122 6.31 -9.24 -12.42
N ALA A 123 5.82 -10.41 -12.00
CA ALA A 123 5.67 -10.76 -10.59
C ALA A 123 7.03 -10.75 -9.87
N LEU A 124 8.06 -11.34 -10.49
CA LEU A 124 9.43 -11.36 -9.96
C LEU A 124 10.00 -9.93 -9.84
N GLY A 125 9.81 -9.09 -10.85
CA GLY A 125 10.19 -7.68 -10.80
C GLY A 125 9.49 -6.95 -9.67
N GLY A 126 8.20 -7.21 -9.47
CA GLY A 126 7.40 -6.67 -8.36
C GLY A 126 7.93 -7.11 -6.99
N PHE A 127 8.29 -8.38 -6.85
CA PHE A 127 8.88 -8.95 -5.64
C PHE A 127 10.22 -8.31 -5.29
N VAL A 128 11.16 -8.32 -6.24
CA VAL A 128 12.51 -7.76 -6.04
C VAL A 128 12.45 -6.26 -5.76
N SER A 129 11.50 -5.54 -6.38
CA SER A 129 11.31 -4.11 -6.18
C SER A 129 10.57 -3.75 -4.89
N ALA A 130 9.88 -4.70 -4.25
CA ALA A 130 9.06 -4.45 -3.06
C ALA A 130 9.82 -3.78 -1.89
N PRO A 131 11.00 -4.27 -1.45
CA PRO A 131 11.75 -3.63 -0.38
C PRO A 131 12.24 -2.23 -0.78
N PHE A 132 12.67 -2.02 -2.03
CA PHE A 132 13.15 -0.70 -2.50
C PHE A 132 12.04 0.33 -2.56
N ARG A 133 10.87 -0.04 -3.08
CA ARG A 133 9.69 0.84 -3.11
C ARG A 133 9.23 1.23 -1.71
N ARG A 134 9.28 0.29 -0.77
CA ARG A 134 8.93 0.56 0.62
C ARG A 134 9.98 1.44 1.28
N LEU A 135 11.26 1.12 1.09
CA LEU A 135 12.38 1.89 1.63
C LEU A 135 12.37 3.34 1.13
N SER A 136 12.19 3.57 -0.16
CA SER A 136 12.20 4.92 -0.74
C SER A 136 11.07 5.79 -0.20
N GLY A 137 9.83 5.29 -0.21
CA GLY A 137 8.67 6.00 0.31
C GLY A 137 8.78 6.26 1.82
N TRP A 138 9.18 5.25 2.58
CA TRP A 138 9.34 5.35 4.02
C TRP A 138 10.48 6.30 4.44
N MET A 139 11.65 6.21 3.80
CA MET A 139 12.79 7.08 4.13
C MET A 139 12.44 8.54 3.85
N LEU A 140 11.95 8.85 2.66
CA LEU A 140 11.59 10.22 2.28
C LEU A 140 10.56 10.79 3.26
N TYR A 141 9.48 10.04 3.50
CA TYR A 141 8.44 10.48 4.43
C TYR A 141 8.97 10.64 5.86
N THR A 142 9.81 9.72 6.34
CA THR A 142 10.40 9.80 7.69
C THR A 142 11.29 11.03 7.86
N LEU A 143 12.03 11.42 6.82
CA LEU A 143 12.83 12.64 6.85
C LEU A 143 11.96 13.90 6.90
N LEU A 144 10.86 13.94 6.15
CA LEU A 144 9.90 15.05 6.23
C LEU A 144 9.25 15.14 7.61
N VAL A 145 8.85 14.01 8.20
CA VAL A 145 8.31 13.96 9.56
C VAL A 145 9.37 14.35 10.59
N LEU A 146 10.63 13.96 10.39
CA LEU A 146 11.73 14.39 11.26
C LEU A 146 11.89 15.91 11.22
N LEU A 147 11.84 16.52 10.03
CA LEU A 147 11.90 17.97 9.89
C LEU A 147 10.74 18.64 10.64
N ALA A 148 9.51 18.16 10.43
CA ALA A 148 8.34 18.63 11.17
C ALA A 148 8.51 18.46 12.69
N ALA A 149 9.02 17.31 13.15
CA ALA A 149 9.27 17.06 14.56
C ALA A 149 10.35 17.98 15.13
N LYS A 150 11.41 18.28 14.37
CA LYS A 150 12.46 19.25 14.75
C LYS A 150 11.88 20.64 14.96
N LEU A 151 10.99 21.09 14.08
CA LEU A 151 10.29 22.38 14.22
C LEU A 151 9.43 22.44 15.50
N LEU A 152 8.94 21.30 15.99
CA LEU A 152 8.16 21.20 17.23
C LEU A 152 9.01 20.96 18.49
N GLY A 153 10.33 21.05 18.38
CA GLY A 153 11.30 20.88 19.47
C GLY A 153 11.87 19.46 19.63
N GLY A 154 11.68 18.58 18.65
CA GLY A 154 12.13 17.20 18.67
C GLY A 154 13.65 17.04 18.67
N ARG A 155 14.15 16.02 19.40
CA ARG A 155 15.60 15.83 19.62
C ARG A 155 16.22 14.64 18.91
N ALA A 156 15.43 13.85 18.16
CA ALA A 156 15.93 12.63 17.52
C ALA A 156 17.07 12.93 16.53
N THR A 157 18.03 12.02 16.43
CA THR A 157 18.91 11.94 15.27
C THR A 157 18.20 11.26 14.10
N VAL A 158 18.73 11.41 12.88
CA VAL A 158 18.22 10.72 11.69
C VAL A 158 18.20 9.20 11.91
N GLN A 159 19.27 8.64 12.50
CA GLN A 159 19.37 7.20 12.79
C GLN A 159 18.32 6.72 13.80
N GLN A 160 18.06 7.50 14.86
CA GLN A 160 17.03 7.19 15.84
C GLN A 160 15.64 7.22 15.22
N MET A 161 15.33 8.27 14.45
CA MET A 161 14.03 8.39 13.80
C MET A 161 13.79 7.24 12.82
N LEU A 162 14.74 7.00 11.90
CA LEU A 162 14.65 5.90 10.94
C LEU A 162 14.63 4.52 11.65
N GLY A 163 15.47 4.30 12.65
CA GLY A 163 15.47 2.99 13.32
C GLY A 163 14.19 2.71 14.10
N CYS A 164 13.64 3.71 14.80
CA CYS A 164 12.40 3.56 15.58
C CYS A 164 11.17 3.43 14.68
N THR A 165 11.03 4.26 13.64
CA THR A 165 9.80 4.26 12.82
C THR A 165 9.75 3.09 11.84
N ALA A 166 10.87 2.44 11.52
CA ALA A 166 10.90 1.29 10.62
C ALA A 166 9.98 0.14 11.06
N PHE A 167 9.70 0.01 12.36
CA PHE A 167 8.83 -1.03 12.93
C PHE A 167 7.34 -0.87 12.55
N TYR A 168 6.95 0.24 11.89
CA TYR A 168 5.62 0.43 11.32
C TYR A 168 5.23 -0.64 10.29
N VAL A 169 6.23 -1.36 9.75
CA VAL A 169 6.01 -2.46 8.80
C VAL A 169 5.46 -3.73 9.45
N LEU A 170 5.63 -3.93 10.75
CA LEU A 170 5.26 -5.18 11.41
C LEU A 170 3.79 -5.60 11.24
N PRO A 171 2.81 -4.69 11.33
CA PRO A 171 1.40 -5.05 11.15
C PRO A 171 1.10 -5.54 9.73
N TYR A 172 1.92 -5.19 8.73
CA TYR A 172 1.76 -5.67 7.36
C TYR A 172 2.03 -7.18 7.21
N LEU A 173 2.55 -7.86 8.24
CA LEU A 173 2.56 -9.33 8.27
C LEU A 173 1.13 -9.91 8.20
N LEU A 174 0.10 -9.16 8.61
CA LEU A 174 -1.32 -9.54 8.42
C LEU A 174 -1.71 -9.63 6.94
N ASN A 175 -0.94 -9.03 6.03
CA ASN A 175 -1.19 -9.15 4.60
C ASN A 175 -0.79 -10.52 4.04
N ILE A 176 0.00 -11.31 4.77
CA ILE A 176 0.36 -12.68 4.36
C ILE A 176 -0.90 -13.56 4.26
N PRO A 177 -1.69 -13.75 5.34
CA PRO A 177 -2.93 -14.50 5.23
C PRO A 177 -3.93 -13.80 4.30
N GLY A 178 -3.95 -12.46 4.26
CA GLY A 178 -4.77 -11.72 3.30
C GLY A 178 -4.47 -12.05 1.83
N ALA A 179 -3.19 -12.17 1.47
CA ALA A 179 -2.79 -12.55 0.12
C ALA A 179 -3.23 -13.97 -0.24
N LEU A 180 -3.13 -14.92 0.70
CA LEU A 180 -3.60 -16.28 0.50
C LEU A 180 -5.13 -16.34 0.33
N LEU A 181 -5.87 -15.53 1.10
CA LEU A 181 -7.32 -15.45 1.01
C LEU A 181 -7.80 -14.97 -0.37
N ARG A 182 -7.02 -14.17 -1.11
CA ARG A 182 -7.37 -13.74 -2.48
C ARG A 182 -7.56 -14.89 -3.46
N LEU A 183 -7.05 -16.08 -3.17
CA LEU A 183 -7.27 -17.27 -3.96
C LEU A 183 -8.71 -17.82 -3.84
N ILE A 184 -9.46 -17.39 -2.81
CA ILE A 184 -10.85 -17.78 -2.58
C ILE A 184 -11.79 -16.79 -3.30
N PRO A 185 -12.59 -17.23 -4.27
CA PRO A 185 -13.51 -16.37 -5.01
C PRO A 185 -14.51 -15.65 -4.08
N CYS A 186 -14.87 -14.41 -4.43
CA CYS A 186 -15.90 -13.56 -3.81
C CYS A 186 -15.69 -13.13 -2.34
N MET A 187 -15.29 -14.02 -1.43
CA MET A 187 -15.09 -13.72 0.00
C MET A 187 -13.64 -13.36 0.35
N GLY A 188 -12.69 -13.84 -0.43
CA GLY A 188 -11.26 -13.57 -0.23
C GLY A 188 -10.88 -12.10 -0.31
N PRO A 189 -11.18 -11.41 -1.43
CA PRO A 189 -10.81 -10.01 -1.64
C PRO A 189 -11.29 -9.01 -0.56
N PRO A 190 -12.57 -9.04 -0.08
CA PRO A 190 -13.01 -8.10 0.94
C PRO A 190 -12.31 -8.32 2.30
N ILE A 191 -12.13 -9.57 2.72
CA ILE A 191 -11.44 -9.88 3.99
C ILE A 191 -9.96 -9.48 3.90
N ALA A 192 -9.30 -9.77 2.78
CA ALA A 192 -7.91 -9.35 2.54
C ALA A 192 -7.75 -7.83 2.61
N SER A 193 -8.73 -7.08 2.09
CA SER A 193 -8.74 -5.61 2.14
C SER A 193 -8.90 -5.10 3.57
N LEU A 194 -9.77 -5.72 4.38
CA LEU A 194 -9.93 -5.37 5.79
C LEU A 194 -8.65 -5.60 6.59
N LEU A 195 -7.97 -6.74 6.39
CA LEU A 195 -6.67 -7.01 7.01
C LEU A 195 -5.62 -5.97 6.62
N GLY A 196 -5.59 -5.57 5.34
CA GLY A 196 -4.73 -4.49 4.85
C GLY A 196 -5.02 -3.14 5.52
N LEU A 197 -6.29 -2.82 5.73
CA LEU A 197 -6.70 -1.59 6.42
C LEU A 197 -6.28 -1.60 7.89
N VAL A 198 -6.50 -2.72 8.59
CA VAL A 198 -6.07 -2.90 9.99
C VAL A 198 -4.55 -2.78 10.10
N ALA A 199 -3.81 -3.43 9.20
CA ALA A 199 -2.35 -3.33 9.14
C ALA A 199 -1.89 -1.88 8.92
N PHE A 200 -2.54 -1.15 8.01
CA PHE A 200 -2.23 0.25 7.74
C PHE A 200 -2.49 1.13 8.97
N ALA A 201 -3.68 1.04 9.57
CA ALA A 201 -4.07 1.84 10.72
C ALA A 201 -3.15 1.57 11.92
N TRP A 202 -2.87 0.30 12.22
CA TRP A 202 -1.97 -0.07 13.31
C TRP A 202 -0.52 0.35 13.03
N GLY A 203 -0.07 0.23 11.77
CA GLY A 203 1.23 0.73 11.33
C GLY A 203 1.38 2.23 11.57
N LEU A 204 0.33 3.02 11.29
CA LEU A 204 0.32 4.46 11.55
C LEU A 204 0.39 4.77 13.04
N VAL A 205 -0.32 4.03 13.89
CA VAL A 205 -0.25 4.18 15.36
C VAL A 205 1.16 3.91 15.88
N ILE A 206 1.79 2.81 15.43
CA ILE A 206 3.18 2.48 15.76
C ILE A 206 4.11 3.61 15.29
N TYR A 207 3.91 4.12 14.08
CA TYR A 207 4.72 5.19 13.50
C TYR A 207 4.66 6.50 14.32
N VAL A 208 3.45 6.91 14.72
CA VAL A 208 3.23 8.08 15.59
C VAL A 208 3.90 7.87 16.95
N LYS A 209 3.69 6.71 17.58
CA LYS A 209 4.28 6.39 18.88
C LYS A 209 5.81 6.35 18.81
N ALA A 210 6.38 5.73 17.78
CA ALA A 210 7.81 5.70 17.52
C ALA A 210 8.38 7.11 17.29
N THR A 211 7.65 7.97 16.56
CA THR A 211 8.02 9.38 16.36
C THR A 211 8.06 10.14 17.69
N ALA A 212 7.05 9.95 18.55
CA ALA A 212 6.97 10.56 19.87
C ALA A 212 8.15 10.15 20.75
N VAL A 213 8.44 8.84 20.80
CA VAL A 213 9.54 8.29 21.61
C VAL A 213 10.90 8.75 21.08
N ALA A 214 11.13 8.65 19.77
CA ALA A 214 12.40 9.04 19.15
C ALA A 214 12.71 10.51 19.43
N ASN A 215 11.72 11.39 19.31
CA ASN A 215 11.90 12.84 19.44
C ASN A 215 11.65 13.41 20.84
N GLU A 216 11.25 12.59 21.82
CA GLU A 216 10.85 13.05 23.17
C GLU A 216 9.67 14.03 23.12
N LEU A 217 8.74 13.81 22.20
CA LEU A 217 7.55 14.63 22.03
C LEU A 217 6.36 14.01 22.75
N THR A 218 5.41 14.87 23.14
CA THR A 218 4.07 14.40 23.52
C THR A 218 3.39 13.76 22.31
N ILE A 219 2.46 12.84 22.56
CA ILE A 219 1.72 12.14 21.49
C ILE A 219 1.01 13.13 20.55
N GLY A 220 0.41 14.20 21.09
CA GLY A 220 -0.24 15.23 20.28
C GLY A 220 0.71 15.95 19.32
N LYS A 221 1.91 16.33 19.78
CA LYS A 221 2.94 16.92 18.92
C LYS A 221 3.46 15.91 17.88
N ALA A 222 3.57 14.64 18.23
CA ALA A 222 3.97 13.60 17.30
C ALA A 222 2.91 13.37 16.20
N ILE A 223 1.62 13.33 16.56
CA ILE A 223 0.51 13.27 15.57
C ILE A 223 0.62 14.46 14.61
N PHE A 224 0.79 15.67 15.16
CA PHE A 224 0.92 16.87 14.34
C PHE A 224 2.14 16.79 13.41
N ALA A 225 3.30 16.35 13.91
CA ALA A 225 4.51 16.16 13.10
C ALA A 225 4.30 15.15 11.94
N VAL A 226 3.53 14.09 12.17
CA VAL A 226 3.23 13.06 11.15
C VAL A 226 2.28 13.61 10.08
N ILE A 227 1.30 14.42 10.47
CA ILE A 227 0.30 14.98 9.55
C ILE A 227 0.86 16.16 8.75
N LEU A 228 1.78 16.95 9.32
CA LEU A 228 2.27 18.20 8.74
C LEU A 228 2.82 18.07 7.31
N PRO A 229 3.66 17.07 6.95
CA PRO A 229 4.12 16.90 5.56
C PRO A 229 2.99 16.68 4.56
N VAL A 230 1.92 15.97 4.96
CA VAL A 230 0.77 15.69 4.10
C VAL A 230 -0.03 16.98 3.88
N LEU A 231 -0.26 17.76 4.93
CA LEU A 231 -0.93 19.07 4.81
C LEU A 231 -0.13 20.02 3.92
N ALA A 232 1.20 20.08 4.10
CA ALA A 232 2.07 20.91 3.26
C ALA A 232 1.99 20.51 1.78
N LEU A 233 1.98 19.20 1.49
CA LEU A 233 1.84 18.69 0.13
C LEU A 233 0.47 19.04 -0.48
N ILE A 234 -0.62 18.91 0.28
CA ILE A 234 -1.98 19.28 -0.18
C ILE A 234 -2.01 20.77 -0.55
N VAL A 235 -1.50 21.65 0.33
CA VAL A 235 -1.42 23.09 0.05
C VAL A 235 -0.61 23.36 -1.21
N LEU A 236 0.54 22.70 -1.38
CA LEU A 236 1.38 22.86 -2.56
C LEU A 236 0.66 22.44 -3.86
N VAL A 237 -0.04 21.29 -3.85
CA VAL A 237 -0.81 20.80 -5.01
C VAL A 237 -1.92 21.78 -5.37
N VAL A 238 -2.65 22.31 -4.38
CA VAL A 238 -3.70 23.32 -4.60
C VAL A 238 -3.11 24.59 -5.23
N LEU A 239 -1.97 25.07 -4.72
CA LEU A 239 -1.31 26.26 -5.28
C LEU A 239 -0.87 26.03 -6.74
N VAL A 240 -0.28 24.88 -7.04
CA VAL A 240 0.11 24.52 -8.42
C VAL A 240 -1.10 24.43 -9.34
N ALA A 241 -2.20 23.83 -8.88
CA ALA A 241 -3.44 23.76 -9.64
C ALA A 241 -4.02 25.15 -9.94
N ILE A 242 -3.99 26.07 -8.97
CA ILE A 242 -4.40 27.46 -9.16
C ILE A 242 -3.52 28.15 -10.22
N VAL A 243 -2.20 28.00 -10.14
CA VAL A 243 -1.28 28.59 -11.13
C VAL A 243 -1.55 28.05 -12.53
N ILE A 244 -1.74 26.73 -12.68
CA ILE A 244 -2.07 26.11 -13.97
C ILE A 244 -3.40 26.65 -14.49
N ALA A 245 -4.42 26.78 -13.65
CA ALA A 245 -5.72 27.31 -14.04
C ALA A 245 -5.63 28.78 -14.51
N VAL A 246 -4.86 29.61 -13.79
CA VAL A 246 -4.63 31.01 -14.19
C VAL A 246 -3.90 31.09 -15.53
N ILE A 247 -2.86 30.27 -15.74
CA ILE A 247 -2.15 30.22 -17.03
C ILE A 247 -3.10 29.80 -18.15
N ALA A 248 -3.93 28.78 -17.94
CA ALA A 248 -4.89 28.28 -18.92
C ALA A 248 -6.03 29.27 -19.24
N LEU A 249 -6.33 30.21 -18.34
CA LEU A 249 -7.32 31.28 -18.58
C LEU A 249 -6.74 32.48 -19.34
N ILE A 250 -5.42 32.66 -19.31
CA ILE A 250 -4.72 33.78 -19.96
C ILE A 250 -4.18 33.38 -21.34
N ALA A 251 -3.89 32.09 -21.55
CA ALA A 251 -3.46 31.51 -22.83
C ALA A 251 -4.64 31.28 -23.78
#